data_AF-A0AAW3TUQ1-F1
#
_entry.id   AF-A0AAW3TUQ1-F1
#
_cell.length_a   1.000
_cell.length_b   1.000
_cell.length_c   1.000
_cell.angle_alpha   90.00
_cell.angle_beta   90.00
_cell.angle_gamma   90.00
#
_symmetry.space_group_name_H-M   'P 1'
#
loop_
_entity.id
_entity.type
_entity.pdbx_description
1 polymer ?
#
loop_
_entity_poly.entity_id
_entity_poly.type
_entity_poly.pdbx_seq_one_letter_code
_entity_poly.pdbx_strand_id
1 'polypeptide(L)'
;MDNHQEWTFDLVVERLIEAWGFMWRMPDREAGWLRAPQAGAIYQRGVLTRQEAWALYQLDSDDYDRDALPKLPGLRTAEVDRMDEALGWIEWVDPAHRRLVGLVLQSMHRGDEAEVPWGRIAKRIGWAGHPDTLSKRWSRSITRIAQRLARAGNGGFPHLEGVNPWNALGVK
;
A
#
# COMPACT_ATOMS: atom_id res chain seq x y z
N MET A 1 3.49 -27.91 -17.99
CA MET A 1 4.86 -27.63 -17.53
C MET A 1 4.71 -26.84 -16.26
N ASP A 2 4.89 -27.49 -15.10
CA ASP A 2 4.77 -26.84 -13.81
C ASP A 2 5.93 -25.85 -13.65
N ASN A 3 5.62 -24.58 -13.85
CA ASN A 3 6.53 -23.47 -13.54
C ASN A 3 6.54 -23.34 -12.01
N HIS A 4 7.31 -24.20 -11.33
CA HIS A 4 7.57 -24.05 -9.91
C HIS A 4 8.41 -22.79 -9.73
N GLN A 5 7.73 -21.65 -9.53
CA GLN A 5 8.42 -20.42 -9.22
C GLN A 5 9.11 -20.58 -7.86
N GLU A 6 10.44 -20.53 -7.85
CA GLU A 6 11.22 -20.55 -6.62
C GLU A 6 11.07 -19.21 -5.90
N TRP A 7 10.55 -19.24 -4.68
CA TRP A 7 10.36 -18.04 -3.86
C TRP A 7 11.68 -17.59 -3.25
N THR A 8 12.26 -16.52 -3.81
CA THR A 8 13.48 -15.89 -3.32
C THR A 8 13.18 -14.64 -2.49
N PHE A 9 14.19 -14.16 -1.76
CA PHE A 9 14.11 -12.89 -1.03
C PHE A 9 13.70 -11.73 -1.93
N ASP A 10 14.40 -11.58 -3.06
CA ASP A 10 14.20 -10.46 -3.98
C ASP A 10 12.82 -10.49 -4.62
N LEU A 11 12.34 -11.67 -5.00
CA LEU A 11 10.99 -11.84 -5.56
C LEU A 11 9.91 -11.44 -4.56
N VAL A 12 10.08 -11.79 -3.27
CA VAL A 12 9.14 -11.35 -2.23
C VAL A 12 9.16 -9.84 -2.07
N VAL A 13 10.34 -9.22 -2.08
CA VAL A 13 10.46 -7.75 -2.00
C VAL A 13 9.78 -7.08 -3.19
N GLU A 14 10.03 -7.56 -4.41
CA GLU A 14 9.42 -7.04 -5.64
C GLU A 14 7.90 -7.08 -5.57
N ARG A 15 7.33 -8.23 -5.18
CA ARG A 15 5.89 -8.43 -5.02
C ARG A 15 5.27 -7.53 -3.94
N LEU A 16 5.96 -7.36 -2.82
CA LEU A 16 5.51 -6.46 -1.76
C LEU A 16 5.58 -4.99 -2.18
N ILE A 17 6.57 -4.60 -2.99
CA ILE A 17 6.66 -3.24 -3.56
C ILE A 17 5.56 -3.01 -4.61
N GLU A 18 5.28 -4.00 -5.46
CA GLU A 18 4.17 -3.99 -6.42
C GLU A 18 2.84 -3.74 -5.67
N ALA A 19 2.56 -4.55 -4.65
CA ALA A 19 1.37 -4.43 -3.82
C ALA A 19 1.29 -3.09 -3.08
N TRP A 20 2.41 -2.58 -2.58
CA TRP A 20 2.47 -1.24 -1.97
C TRP A 20 2.10 -0.14 -2.98
N GLY A 21 2.57 -0.25 -4.22
CA GLY A 21 2.20 0.66 -5.30
C GLY A 21 0.72 0.60 -5.67
N PHE A 22 0.13 -0.60 -5.66
CA PHE A 22 -1.32 -0.76 -5.84
C PHE A 22 -2.11 -0.10 -4.71
N MET A 23 -1.69 -0.29 -3.46
CA MET A 23 -2.32 0.35 -2.30
C MET A 23 -2.30 1.88 -2.39
N TRP A 24 -1.24 2.49 -2.92
CA TRP A 24 -1.16 3.94 -3.15
C TRP A 24 -2.07 4.45 -4.28
N ARG A 25 -2.46 3.58 -5.22
CA ARG A 25 -3.41 3.89 -6.30
C ARG A 25 -4.87 3.72 -5.89
N MET A 26 -5.12 3.02 -4.78
CA MET A 26 -6.49 2.86 -4.27
C MET A 26 -7.05 4.23 -3.87
N PRO A 27 -8.30 4.55 -4.23
CA PRO A 27 -8.93 5.77 -3.74
C PRO A 27 -8.99 5.70 -2.22
N ASP A 28 -8.41 6.70 -1.54
CA ASP A 28 -8.63 6.83 -0.10
C ASP A 28 -10.14 6.89 0.15
N ARG A 29 -10.63 5.98 0.99
CA ARG A 29 -12.06 5.81 1.23
C ARG A 29 -12.67 7.06 1.86
N GLU A 30 -11.90 7.78 2.69
CA GLU A 30 -12.32 9.06 3.28
C GLU A 30 -12.25 10.20 2.26
N ALA A 31 -11.15 10.33 1.49
CA ALA A 31 -11.09 11.30 0.39
C ALA A 31 -12.15 11.05 -0.69
N GLY A 32 -12.50 9.79 -0.97
CA GLY A 32 -13.55 9.40 -1.90
C GLY A 32 -14.94 9.80 -1.41
N TRP A 33 -15.19 9.66 -0.10
CA TRP A 33 -16.41 10.17 0.52
C TRP A 33 -16.45 11.70 0.51
N LEU A 34 -15.38 12.39 0.90
CA LEU A 34 -15.30 13.86 0.89
C LEU A 34 -15.43 14.47 -0.52
N ARG A 35 -15.00 13.75 -1.56
CA ARG A 35 -15.12 14.15 -2.97
C ARG A 35 -16.45 13.71 -3.61
N ALA A 36 -17.29 12.95 -2.90
CA ALA A 36 -18.62 12.60 -3.40
C ALA A 36 -19.49 13.88 -3.41
N PRO A 37 -20.24 14.16 -4.50
CA PRO A 37 -21.11 15.32 -4.59
C PRO A 37 -22.11 15.44 -3.42
N GLN A 38 -22.49 14.29 -2.85
CA GLN A 38 -23.40 14.17 -1.72
C GLN A 38 -22.77 14.60 -0.38
N ALA A 39 -21.45 14.40 -0.18
CA ALA A 39 -20.75 14.91 1.00
C ALA A 39 -20.49 16.42 0.89
N GLY A 40 -20.26 16.94 -0.32
CA GLY A 40 -20.24 18.38 -0.59
C GLY A 40 -21.59 19.07 -0.37
N ALA A 41 -22.71 18.35 -0.53
CA ALA A 41 -24.05 18.88 -0.30
C ALA A 41 -24.31 19.31 1.15
N ILE A 42 -23.61 18.70 2.11
CA ILE A 42 -23.70 19.05 3.53
C ILE A 42 -23.05 20.41 3.81
N TYR A 43 -22.13 20.86 2.95
CA TYR A 43 -21.39 22.12 3.03
C TYR A 43 -21.86 23.18 2.02
N GLN A 44 -22.95 22.93 1.27
CA GLN A 44 -23.47 23.82 0.21
C GLN A 44 -23.91 25.21 0.66
N ARG A 45 -23.99 25.50 1.97
CA ARG A 45 -24.14 26.87 2.47
C ARG A 45 -22.79 27.58 2.46
N GLY A 46 -22.40 28.11 1.30
CA GLY A 46 -21.26 29.03 1.17
C GLY A 46 -20.18 28.62 0.15
N VAL A 47 -20.44 27.65 -0.72
CA VAL A 47 -19.48 27.27 -1.77
C VAL A 47 -19.51 28.32 -2.88
N LEU A 48 -18.45 29.13 -2.95
CA LEU A 48 -18.19 30.05 -4.06
C LEU A 48 -18.06 29.26 -5.37
N THR A 49 -18.61 29.79 -6.46
CA THR A 49 -18.34 29.24 -7.79
C THR A 49 -16.85 29.32 -8.12
N ARG A 50 -16.38 28.52 -9.09
CA ARG A 50 -14.96 28.52 -9.53
C ARG A 50 -14.44 29.92 -9.88
N GLN A 51 -15.28 30.73 -10.54
CA GLN A 51 -14.95 32.12 -10.87
C GLN A 51 -14.86 33.01 -9.64
N GLU A 52 -15.76 32.86 -8.68
CA GLU A 52 -15.76 33.65 -7.44
C GLU A 52 -14.59 33.29 -6.51
N ALA A 53 -14.23 32.00 -6.41
CA ALA A 53 -13.08 31.55 -5.65
C ALA A 53 -11.75 32.07 -6.25
N TRP A 54 -11.61 32.04 -7.58
CA TRP A 54 -10.46 32.64 -8.29
C TRP A 54 -10.34 34.14 -8.05
N ALA A 55 -11.46 34.87 -8.11
CA ALA A 55 -11.48 36.31 -7.88
C ALA A 55 -11.12 36.68 -6.43
N LEU A 56 -11.53 35.86 -5.45
CA LEU A 56 -11.35 36.17 -4.03
C LEU A 56 -9.94 35.84 -3.51
N TYR A 57 -9.34 34.74 -3.96
CA TYR A 57 -8.10 34.22 -3.37
C TYR A 57 -6.83 34.52 -4.17
N GLN A 58 -6.94 35.12 -5.38
CA GLN A 58 -5.80 35.33 -6.28
C GLN A 58 -4.90 34.08 -6.37
N LEU A 59 -5.51 32.90 -6.31
CA LEU A 59 -4.82 31.61 -6.38
C LEU A 59 -4.12 31.56 -7.73
N ASP A 60 -2.78 31.50 -7.70
CA ASP A 60 -2.00 31.20 -8.88
C ASP A 60 -2.47 29.85 -9.42
N SER A 61 -2.63 29.72 -10.74
CA SER A 61 -3.37 28.60 -11.36
C SER A 61 -2.85 27.23 -10.95
N ASP A 62 -1.58 27.18 -10.57
CA ASP A 62 -0.81 25.97 -10.36
C ASP A 62 -1.20 25.23 -9.07
N ASP A 63 -1.69 25.93 -8.04
CA ASP A 63 -2.11 25.31 -6.77
C ASP A 63 -3.47 24.61 -6.87
N TYR A 64 -4.35 25.04 -7.79
CA TYR A 64 -5.69 24.49 -7.94
C TYR A 64 -5.76 23.33 -8.95
N ASP A 65 -4.80 23.23 -9.88
CA ASP A 65 -4.84 22.27 -10.99
C ASP A 65 -4.24 20.89 -10.68
N ARG A 66 -3.75 20.65 -9.46
CA ARG A 66 -3.29 19.30 -9.03
C ARG A 66 -4.37 18.22 -9.17
N ASP A 67 -5.64 18.59 -9.05
CA ASP A 67 -6.77 17.68 -9.23
C ASP A 67 -7.17 17.48 -10.71
N ALA A 68 -6.67 18.31 -11.64
CA ALA A 68 -6.88 18.19 -13.08
C ALA A 68 -5.84 17.32 -13.78
N LEU A 69 -4.76 16.94 -13.09
CA LEU A 69 -3.75 16.02 -13.61
C LEU A 69 -4.39 14.65 -13.90
N PRO A 70 -4.13 14.04 -15.07
CA PRO A 70 -4.60 12.69 -15.38
C PRO A 70 -4.18 11.72 -14.27
N LYS A 71 -5.17 11.14 -13.59
CA LYS A 71 -4.93 10.10 -12.59
C LYS A 71 -4.61 8.79 -13.30
N LEU A 72 -3.74 7.98 -12.71
CA LEU A 72 -3.55 6.61 -13.16
C LEU A 72 -4.91 5.88 -13.15
N PRO A 73 -5.17 4.98 -14.12
CA PRO A 73 -6.41 4.22 -14.13
C PRO A 73 -6.55 3.41 -12.83
N GLY A 74 -7.80 3.14 -12.43
CA GLY A 74 -8.08 2.27 -11.28
C GLY A 74 -7.46 0.87 -11.44
N LEU A 75 -7.34 0.15 -10.33
CA LEU A 75 -6.82 -1.22 -10.34
C LEU A 75 -7.78 -2.17 -11.06
N ARG A 76 -7.21 -3.10 -11.84
CA ARG A 76 -7.91 -4.25 -12.42
C ARG A 76 -8.06 -5.35 -11.37
N THR A 77 -9.02 -6.26 -11.56
CA THR A 77 -9.23 -7.42 -10.67
C THR A 77 -7.95 -8.19 -10.40
N ALA A 78 -7.19 -8.55 -11.43
CA ALA A 78 -5.93 -9.28 -11.26
C ALA A 78 -4.84 -8.47 -10.54
N GLU A 79 -4.88 -7.13 -10.55
CA GLU A 79 -3.96 -6.31 -9.74
C GLU A 79 -4.39 -6.33 -8.26
N VAL A 80 -5.70 -6.31 -7.99
CA VAL A 80 -6.26 -6.45 -6.63
C VAL A 80 -5.93 -7.82 -6.06
N ASP A 81 -6.12 -8.91 -6.81
CA ASP A 81 -5.82 -10.27 -6.33
C ASP A 81 -4.34 -10.41 -5.94
N ARG A 82 -3.43 -9.87 -6.75
CA ARG A 82 -1.98 -9.86 -6.45
C ARG A 82 -1.63 -8.98 -5.26
N MET A 83 -2.30 -7.83 -5.12
CA MET A 83 -2.15 -6.95 -3.96
C MET A 83 -2.56 -7.69 -2.68
N ASP A 84 -3.74 -8.30 -2.66
CA ASP A 84 -4.29 -9.00 -1.51
C ASP A 84 -3.44 -10.21 -1.14
N GLU A 85 -2.99 -10.99 -2.12
CA GLU A 85 -2.06 -12.11 -1.91
C GLU A 85 -0.77 -11.64 -1.21
N ALA A 86 -0.09 -10.66 -1.77
CA ALA A 86 1.21 -10.19 -1.26
C ALA A 86 1.08 -9.48 0.09
N LEU A 87 0.06 -8.65 0.29
CA LEU A 87 -0.20 -8.01 1.58
C LEU A 87 -0.54 -9.03 2.67
N GLY A 88 -1.20 -10.14 2.32
CA GLY A 88 -1.46 -11.25 3.23
C GLY A 88 -0.19 -11.85 3.85
N TRP A 89 0.95 -11.81 3.14
CA TRP A 89 2.21 -12.34 3.67
C TRP A 89 2.75 -11.55 4.86
N ILE A 90 2.35 -10.28 5.02
CA ILE A 90 2.73 -9.43 6.16
C ILE A 90 2.24 -10.03 7.49
N GLU A 91 1.20 -10.86 7.48
CA GLU A 91 0.74 -11.55 8.69
C GLU A 91 1.80 -12.50 9.27
N TRP A 92 2.68 -13.05 8.43
CA TRP A 92 3.76 -13.94 8.85
C TRP A 92 4.95 -13.21 9.45
N VAL A 93 5.00 -11.88 9.31
CA VAL A 93 5.98 -11.03 9.96
C VAL A 93 5.59 -10.86 11.43
N ASP A 94 6.61 -10.90 12.30
CA ASP A 94 6.46 -10.59 13.72
C ASP A 94 5.72 -9.24 13.89
N PRO A 95 4.64 -9.17 14.68
CA PRO A 95 3.90 -7.93 14.91
C PRO A 95 4.77 -6.72 15.27
N ALA A 96 5.85 -6.92 16.04
CA ALA A 96 6.77 -5.85 16.42
C ALA A 96 7.57 -5.28 15.24
N HIS A 97 7.70 -6.02 14.13
CA HIS A 97 8.45 -5.63 12.95
C HIS A 97 7.59 -5.21 11.76
N ARG A 98 6.26 -5.39 11.81
CA ARG A 98 5.36 -5.02 10.69
C ARG A 98 5.46 -3.55 10.32
N ARG A 99 5.53 -2.66 11.32
CA ARG A 99 5.73 -1.22 11.11
C ARG A 99 7.06 -0.91 10.41
N LEU A 100 8.13 -1.62 10.78
CA LEU A 100 9.42 -1.48 10.12
C LEU A 100 9.33 -1.89 8.65
N VAL A 101 8.74 -3.05 8.36
CA VAL A 101 8.57 -3.55 6.99
C VAL A 101 7.79 -2.56 6.12
N GLY A 102 6.65 -2.05 6.59
CA GLY A 102 5.85 -1.08 5.83
C GLY A 102 6.62 0.22 5.52
N LEU A 103 7.44 0.72 6.45
CA LEU A 103 8.25 1.92 6.22
C LEU A 103 9.38 1.69 5.22
N VAL A 104 9.99 0.50 5.22
CA VAL A 104 11.03 0.14 4.25
C VAL A 104 10.41 0.01 2.86
N LEU A 105 9.28 -0.69 2.73
CA LEU A 105 8.54 -0.82 1.46
C LEU A 105 8.12 0.55 0.92
N GLN A 106 7.63 1.44 1.78
CA GLN A 106 7.32 2.82 1.40
C GLN A 106 8.53 3.55 0.82
N SER A 107 9.70 3.41 1.46
CA SER A 107 10.93 4.05 1.01
C SER A 107 11.38 3.49 -0.34
N MET A 108 11.31 2.18 -0.52
CA MET A 108 11.70 1.50 -1.75
C MET A 108 10.75 1.82 -2.91
N HIS A 109 9.44 1.86 -2.67
CA HIS A 109 8.45 2.20 -3.70
C HIS A 109 8.62 3.63 -4.20
N ARG A 110 8.97 4.58 -3.32
CA ARG A 110 9.16 5.98 -3.72
C ARG A 110 10.34 6.16 -4.67
N GLY A 111 11.34 5.27 -4.64
CA GLY A 111 12.46 5.26 -5.60
C GLY A 111 13.44 6.43 -5.48
N ASP A 112 13.21 7.38 -4.57
CA ASP A 112 14.02 8.60 -4.43
C ASP A 112 15.44 8.33 -3.89
N GLU A 113 15.67 7.17 -3.27
CA GLU A 113 16.93 6.86 -2.58
C GLU A 113 17.49 5.50 -3.05
N ALA A 114 18.77 5.50 -3.44
CA ALA A 114 19.49 4.29 -3.87
C ALA A 114 19.62 3.24 -2.75
N GLU A 115 19.50 3.67 -1.49
CA GLU A 115 19.58 2.83 -0.31
C GLU A 115 18.45 3.17 0.68
N VAL A 116 18.11 2.22 1.55
CA VAL A 116 17.08 2.40 2.58
C VAL A 116 17.60 3.35 3.68
N PRO A 117 16.90 4.46 4.00
CA PRO A 117 17.33 5.43 5.01
C PRO A 117 17.07 4.93 6.43
N TRP A 118 17.86 3.95 6.88
CA TRP A 118 17.67 3.29 8.18
C TRP A 118 17.64 4.26 9.36
N GLY A 119 18.41 5.35 9.32
CA GLY A 119 18.39 6.38 10.36
C GLY A 119 17.06 7.15 10.44
N ARG A 120 16.48 7.50 9.29
CA ARG A 120 15.16 8.17 9.23
C ARG A 120 14.05 7.22 9.70
N ILE A 121 14.13 5.96 9.29
CA ILE A 121 13.19 4.92 9.70
C ILE A 121 13.28 4.69 11.21
N ALA A 122 14.49 4.58 11.78
CA ALA A 122 14.72 4.43 13.21
C ALA A 122 14.05 5.56 14.01
N LYS A 123 14.26 6.81 13.60
CA LYS A 123 13.61 7.99 14.22
C LYS A 123 12.08 7.89 14.15
N ARG A 124 11.53 7.47 13.00
CA ARG A 124 10.07 7.38 12.78
C ARG A 124 9.40 6.28 13.61
N ILE A 125 10.12 5.22 13.98
CA ILE A 125 9.60 4.14 14.84
C ILE A 125 10.00 4.30 16.31
N GLY A 126 10.76 5.35 16.67
CA GLY A 126 11.24 5.56 18.04
C GLY A 126 12.32 4.55 18.47
N TRP A 127 13.09 4.00 17.52
CA TRP A 127 14.16 3.05 17.82
C TRP A 127 15.45 3.77 18.25
N ALA A 128 15.96 3.43 19.43
CA ALA A 128 17.16 4.02 20.01
C ALA A 128 18.46 3.21 19.73
N GLY A 129 18.37 2.03 19.12
CA GLY A 129 19.52 1.18 18.83
C GLY A 129 20.19 1.49 17.48
N HIS A 130 21.22 0.71 17.14
CA HIS A 130 21.96 0.89 15.89
C HIS A 130 21.07 0.60 14.64
N PRO A 131 21.10 1.44 13.59
CA PRO A 131 20.30 1.26 12.37
C PRO A 131 20.51 -0.10 11.67
N ASP A 132 21.73 -0.63 11.71
CA ASP A 132 22.06 -1.98 11.17
C ASP A 132 21.21 -3.11 11.79
N THR A 133 20.79 -2.95 13.05
CA THR A 133 19.88 -3.92 13.68
C THR A 133 18.52 -3.94 12.99
N LEU A 134 18.04 -2.80 12.50
CA LEU A 134 16.79 -2.72 11.73
C LEU A 134 16.94 -3.38 10.36
N SER A 135 18.07 -3.16 9.68
CA SER A 135 18.37 -3.85 8.42
C SER A 135 18.31 -5.38 8.58
N LYS A 136 18.96 -5.91 9.62
CA LYS A 136 18.91 -7.35 9.94
C LYS A 136 17.50 -7.84 10.28
N ARG A 137 16.72 -7.07 11.04
CA ARG A 137 15.33 -7.44 11.40
C ARG A 137 14.42 -7.45 10.18
N TRP A 138 14.57 -6.46 9.29
CA TRP A 138 13.86 -6.42 8.02
C TRP A 138 14.24 -7.62 7.15
N SER A 139 15.53 -7.87 6.95
CA SER A 139 16.02 -9.00 6.15
C SER A 139 15.51 -10.36 6.66
N ARG A 140 15.52 -10.59 7.98
CA ARG A 140 14.94 -11.80 8.59
C ARG A 140 13.43 -11.91 8.35
N SER A 141 12.71 -10.79 8.40
CA SER A 141 11.25 -10.78 8.20
C SER A 141 10.89 -11.20 6.78
N ILE A 142 11.55 -10.63 5.77
CA ILE A 142 11.35 -11.01 4.36
C ILE A 142 11.81 -12.44 4.09
N THR A 143 12.97 -12.84 4.63
CA THR A 143 13.46 -14.22 4.49
C THR A 143 12.47 -15.24 5.05
N ARG A 144 11.81 -14.92 6.18
CA ARG A 144 10.78 -15.77 6.78
C ARG A 144 9.57 -15.93 5.86
N ILE A 145 9.15 -14.86 5.17
CA ILE A 145 8.09 -14.93 4.17
C ILE A 145 8.51 -15.85 3.02
N ALA A 146 9.69 -15.62 2.43
CA ALA A 146 10.20 -16.43 1.32
C ALA A 146 10.28 -17.92 1.68
N GLN A 147 10.81 -18.26 2.85
CA GLN A 147 10.87 -19.64 3.35
C GLN A 147 9.49 -20.27 3.52
N ARG A 148 8.49 -19.48 3.95
CA ARG A 148 7.12 -19.99 4.12
C ARG A 148 6.46 -20.24 2.77
N LEU A 149 6.63 -19.33 1.80
CA LEU A 149 6.11 -19.51 0.44
C LEU A 149 6.75 -20.70 -0.26
N ALA A 150 8.07 -20.87 -0.11
CA ALA A 150 8.78 -22.03 -0.65
C ALA A 150 8.28 -23.37 -0.08
N ARG A 151 7.84 -23.40 1.18
CA ARG A 151 7.27 -24.60 1.82
C ARG A 151 5.80 -24.85 1.46
N ALA A 152 5.02 -23.80 1.26
CA ALA A 152 3.58 -23.90 1.01
C ALA A 152 3.26 -24.37 -0.41
N GLY A 153 4.13 -24.10 -1.39
CA GLY A 153 3.88 -24.39 -2.80
C GLY A 153 2.76 -23.50 -3.34
N ASN A 154 3.11 -22.47 -4.12
CA ASN A 154 2.19 -21.43 -4.60
C ASN A 154 1.30 -20.81 -3.51
N GLY A 155 1.92 -19.94 -2.70
CA GLY A 155 1.28 -18.73 -2.15
C GLY A 155 -0.16 -18.85 -1.68
N GLY A 156 -0.50 -19.84 -0.85
CA GLY A 156 -1.84 -19.96 -0.28
C GLY A 156 -2.21 -18.72 0.54
N PHE A 157 -3.40 -18.16 0.27
CA PHE A 157 -4.00 -17.05 1.02
C PHE A 157 -4.22 -17.45 2.49
N PRO A 158 -3.45 -16.91 3.45
CA PRO A 158 -3.63 -17.25 4.86
C PRO A 158 -5.01 -16.83 5.39
N HIS A 159 -5.63 -15.81 4.79
CA HIS A 159 -6.92 -15.27 5.24
C HIS A 159 -8.14 -15.97 4.64
N LEU A 160 -8.00 -16.79 3.58
CA LEU A 160 -9.14 -17.40 2.88
C LEU A 160 -9.47 -18.82 3.35
N GLU A 161 -8.64 -19.45 4.18
CA GLU A 161 -8.96 -20.77 4.75
C GLU A 161 -10.25 -20.74 5.60
N GLY A 162 -10.68 -19.56 6.08
CA GLY A 162 -11.91 -19.36 6.84
C GLY A 162 -13.02 -18.59 6.13
N VAL A 163 -12.79 -18.05 4.93
CA VAL A 163 -13.79 -17.26 4.19
C VAL A 163 -14.38 -18.12 3.10
N ASN A 164 -15.51 -18.75 3.39
CA ASN A 164 -16.30 -19.45 2.38
C ASN A 164 -16.89 -18.40 1.40
N PRO A 165 -16.45 -18.35 0.11
CA PRO A 165 -16.95 -17.37 -0.85
C PRO A 165 -18.46 -17.53 -1.11
N TRP A 166 -19.02 -18.72 -0.85
CA TRP A 166 -20.44 -19.00 -0.99
C TRP A 166 -21.31 -18.31 0.08
N ASN A 167 -20.74 -17.99 1.25
CA ASN A 167 -21.46 -17.24 2.29
C ASN A 167 -21.63 -15.76 1.91
N ALA A 168 -20.70 -15.19 1.15
CA ALA A 168 -20.74 -13.78 0.74
C ALA A 168 -21.77 -13.51 -0.38
N LEU A 169 -22.11 -14.54 -1.17
CA LEU A 169 -23.05 -14.43 -2.29
C LEU A 169 -24.50 -14.79 -1.91
N GLY A 170 -24.76 -15.22 -0.68
CA GLY A 170 -26.11 -15.48 -0.19
C GLY A 170 -26.88 -16.56 -0.96
N VAL A 171 -26.19 -17.45 -1.70
CA VAL A 171 -26.82 -18.56 -2.40
C VAL A 171 -26.80 -19.78 -1.49
N LYS A 172 -27.99 -20.19 -1.03
CA LYS A 172 -28.21 -21.47 -0.36
C LYS A 172 -28.19 -22.62 -1.37
#